data_AF-A0A6A6A1L2-F1
#
_entry.id   AF-A0A6A6A1L2-F1
#
_cell.length_a   1.000
_cell.length_b   1.000
_cell.length_c   1.000
_cell.angle_alpha   90.00
_cell.angle_beta   90.00
_cell.angle_gamma   90.00
#
_symmetry.space_group_name_H-M   'P 1'
#
loop_
_entity.id
_entity.type
_entity.pdbx_description
1 polymer ?
#
loop_
_entity_poly.entity_id
_entity_poly.type
_entity_poly.pdbx_seq_one_letter_code
_entity_poly.pdbx_strand_id
1 'polypeptide(L)'
;MNTHHTTITPASFNLQPQILNVVLIMAPRKRIKVVESKTLAVKRSANNQKTRSSPKRQKFEPQPVVASNQQTDKPFERTGIFKFLELSGELRNHIYEYAAEWTYRCFPVICQAQKPTRRRSRTSTEEPEKPESKPIPYAGLTQVCSQIRSEFRPLWLSGHKIPVHALERYFKIFLPPPPARDRERFDSYYNPAGKLRIWVRKNELLDYDALKFVKVQRRLPNYTFVFQSVSHTSHLLMEGLMRILDNRNPTWVKWIRSHVVSQIRLSPDYRSPNVHSVHIVVKERYATSWMKVAMQMDADIPSGYLASIGLDGLKGWRVSFGVDYT
;
A
#
# COMPACT_ATOMS: atom_id res chain seq x y z
N MET A 1 27.79 5.43 -54.42
CA MET A 1 27.38 5.96 -53.10
C MET A 1 25.86 5.90 -53.07
N ASN A 2 25.28 4.91 -52.41
CA ASN A 2 23.82 4.76 -52.30
C ASN A 2 23.39 5.16 -50.90
N THR A 3 22.62 6.24 -50.81
CA THR A 3 21.99 6.74 -49.58
C THR A 3 20.58 6.14 -49.46
N HIS A 4 20.40 5.25 -48.48
CA HIS A 4 19.07 4.73 -48.14
C HIS A 4 18.37 5.74 -47.20
N HIS A 5 17.30 6.35 -47.69
CA HIS A 5 16.36 7.12 -46.86
C HIS A 5 15.35 6.16 -46.22
N THR A 6 15.41 6.05 -44.90
CA THR A 6 14.41 5.31 -44.11
C THR A 6 13.34 6.29 -43.64
N THR A 7 12.15 6.22 -44.24
CA THR A 7 11.00 7.01 -43.83
C THR A 7 10.33 6.34 -42.62
N ILE A 8 10.35 7.02 -41.47
CA ILE A 8 9.69 6.56 -40.24
C ILE A 8 8.24 7.08 -40.26
N THR A 9 7.28 6.15 -40.26
CA THR A 9 5.84 6.45 -40.15
C THR A 9 5.47 6.63 -38.68
N PRO A 10 4.72 7.68 -38.29
CA PRO A 10 4.27 7.85 -36.91
C PRO A 10 3.19 6.82 -36.55
N ALA A 11 3.40 6.10 -35.45
CA ALA A 11 2.45 5.14 -34.92
C ALA A 11 1.20 5.86 -34.37
N SER A 12 0.04 5.58 -34.96
CA SER A 12 -1.25 6.00 -34.45
C SER A 12 -1.63 5.16 -33.23
N PHE A 13 -1.60 5.75 -32.04
CA PHE A 13 -2.08 5.11 -30.82
C PHE A 13 -3.60 5.21 -30.75
N ASN A 14 -4.28 4.24 -31.36
CA ASN A 14 -5.72 4.06 -31.21
C ASN A 14 -5.98 3.26 -29.91
N LEU A 15 -6.07 3.95 -28.78
CA LEU A 15 -6.48 3.35 -27.50
C LEU A 15 -8.01 3.33 -27.45
N GLN A 16 -8.61 2.19 -27.81
CA GLN A 16 -10.00 1.92 -27.45
C GLN A 16 -10.11 1.85 -25.91
N PRO A 17 -11.08 2.55 -25.30
CA PRO A 17 -11.39 2.37 -23.89
C PRO A 17 -12.01 0.99 -23.69
N GLN A 18 -11.28 0.09 -23.03
CA GLN A 18 -11.88 -1.14 -22.52
C GLN A 18 -12.79 -0.77 -21.34
N ILE A 19 -14.10 -0.87 -21.56
CA ILE A 19 -15.12 -0.77 -20.53
C ILE A 19 -14.88 -1.92 -19.55
N LEU A 20 -14.35 -1.58 -18.38
CA LEU A 20 -14.08 -2.53 -17.30
C LEU A 20 -15.42 -2.77 -16.58
N ASN A 21 -16.09 -3.88 -16.90
CA ASN A 21 -17.25 -4.35 -16.15
C ASN A 21 -16.80 -4.74 -14.73
N VAL A 22 -16.91 -3.81 -13.78
CA VAL A 22 -16.70 -4.07 -12.36
C VAL A 22 -17.92 -4.80 -11.83
N VAL A 23 -17.89 -6.13 -11.87
CA VAL A 23 -18.86 -6.98 -11.17
C VAL A 23 -18.57 -6.86 -9.67
N LEU A 24 -19.44 -6.14 -8.96
CA LEU A 24 -19.40 -5.97 -7.51
C LEU A 24 -19.83 -7.27 -6.82
N ILE A 25 -18.88 -8.18 -6.56
CA ILE A 25 -19.15 -9.40 -5.78
C ILE A 25 -19.26 -9.02 -4.30
N MET A 26 -20.48 -8.75 -3.85
CA MET A 26 -20.80 -8.61 -2.43
C MET A 26 -20.78 -9.99 -1.77
N ALA A 27 -19.65 -10.35 -1.13
CA ALA A 27 -19.57 -11.57 -0.34
C ALA A 27 -20.37 -11.43 0.98
N PRO A 28 -21.18 -12.43 1.38
CA PRO A 28 -21.92 -12.38 2.63
C PRO A 28 -21.00 -12.49 3.84
N ARG A 29 -21.06 -11.49 4.74
CA ARG A 29 -20.37 -11.50 6.03
C ARG A 29 -20.97 -12.58 6.95
N LYS A 30 -20.30 -13.73 7.08
CA LYS A 30 -20.60 -14.69 8.15
C LYS A 30 -20.15 -14.12 9.50
N ARG A 31 -21.10 -13.85 10.40
CA ARG A 31 -20.84 -13.53 11.81
C ARG A 31 -20.24 -14.77 12.50
N ILE A 32 -18.97 -14.68 12.87
CA ILE A 32 -18.33 -15.65 13.76
C ILE A 32 -18.84 -15.35 15.18
N LYS A 33 -19.56 -16.29 15.78
CA LYS A 33 -19.92 -16.26 17.21
C LYS A 33 -18.65 -16.56 18.01
N VAL A 34 -18.17 -15.58 18.75
CA VAL A 34 -17.07 -15.75 19.72
C VAL A 34 -17.64 -16.45 20.95
N VAL A 35 -17.08 -17.61 21.27
CA VAL A 35 -17.34 -18.36 22.50
C VAL A 35 -16.46 -17.74 23.59
N GLU A 36 -17.09 -17.09 24.57
CA GLU A 36 -16.42 -16.49 25.73
C GLU A 36 -16.08 -17.57 26.76
N SER A 37 -14.78 -17.76 27.01
CA SER A 37 -14.27 -18.47 28.19
C SER A 37 -14.20 -17.50 29.37
N LYS A 38 -14.99 -17.81 30.40
CA LYS A 38 -15.05 -17.10 31.69
C LYS A 38 -13.74 -17.31 32.46
N THR A 39 -13.02 -16.23 32.73
CA THR A 39 -12.07 -16.15 33.85
C THR A 39 -12.54 -15.06 34.81
N LEU A 40 -12.79 -15.49 36.04
CA LEU A 40 -13.24 -14.69 37.17
C LEU A 40 -12.17 -13.66 37.55
N ALA A 41 -12.51 -12.37 37.47
CA ALA A 41 -11.71 -11.30 38.03
C ALA A 41 -12.58 -10.35 38.87
N VAL A 42 -12.10 -10.19 40.09
CA VAL A 42 -12.57 -9.43 41.26
C VAL A 42 -13.22 -8.07 40.95
N LYS A 43 -14.44 -7.89 41.47
CA LYS A 43 -15.20 -6.63 41.58
C LYS A 43 -14.45 -5.60 42.45
N ARG A 44 -14.21 -4.40 41.91
CA ARG A 44 -14.18 -3.15 42.68
C ARG A 44 -15.26 -2.23 42.14
N SER A 45 -16.24 -1.97 42.99
CA SER A 45 -17.39 -1.10 42.77
C SER A 45 -17.02 0.35 43.07
N ALA A 46 -17.18 1.25 42.11
CA ALA A 46 -17.23 2.70 42.27
C ALA A 46 -17.62 3.29 40.90
N ASN A 47 -18.46 4.30 40.73
CA ASN A 47 -19.42 4.98 41.57
C ASN A 47 -20.38 5.64 40.57
N ASN A 48 -21.64 5.74 40.95
CA ASN A 48 -22.73 6.33 40.17
C ASN A 48 -22.48 7.81 39.88
N GLN A 49 -22.40 8.21 38.60
CA GLN A 49 -22.64 9.59 38.20
C GLN A 49 -23.54 9.68 36.94
N LYS A 50 -24.84 9.76 37.24
CA LYS A 50 -25.85 10.66 36.66
C LYS A 50 -25.74 10.93 35.15
N THR A 51 -26.44 10.08 34.39
CA THR A 51 -27.00 10.41 33.09
C THR A 51 -27.92 11.64 33.19
N ARG A 52 -27.50 12.77 32.63
CA ARG A 52 -28.39 13.90 32.33
C ARG A 52 -29.29 13.53 31.16
N SER A 53 -30.56 13.35 31.43
CA SER A 53 -31.61 13.21 30.42
C SER A 53 -31.82 14.54 29.71
N SER A 54 -31.55 14.58 28.40
CA SER A 54 -31.88 15.73 27.56
C SER A 54 -33.40 15.86 27.39
N PRO A 55 -33.97 17.07 27.48
CA PRO A 55 -35.40 17.29 27.37
C PRO A 55 -35.91 17.10 25.93
N LYS A 56 -36.92 16.23 25.78
CA LYS A 56 -37.76 16.10 24.59
C LYS A 56 -38.61 17.36 24.40
N ARG A 57 -38.23 18.20 23.45
CA ARG A 57 -39.11 19.07 22.62
C ARG A 57 -39.02 18.48 21.19
N GLN A 58 -40.02 18.49 20.33
CA GLN A 58 -41.21 19.31 20.26
C GLN A 58 -42.27 18.64 19.37
N LYS A 59 -43.50 19.04 19.66
CA LYS A 59 -44.79 18.84 18.99
C LYS A 59 -44.70 18.90 17.45
N PHE A 60 -45.24 17.87 16.80
CA PHE A 60 -45.56 17.89 15.37
C PHE A 60 -46.76 18.83 15.15
N GLU A 61 -46.57 19.80 14.26
CA GLU A 61 -47.63 20.64 13.71
C GLU A 61 -47.82 20.22 12.24
N PRO A 62 -49.02 19.80 11.82
CA PRO A 62 -49.26 19.39 10.44
C PRO A 62 -49.33 20.63 9.54
N GLN A 63 -48.43 20.70 8.56
CA GLN A 63 -48.49 21.73 7.53
C GLN A 63 -49.60 21.44 6.49
N PRO A 64 -50.36 22.46 6.08
CA PRO A 64 -51.38 22.35 5.04
C PRO A 64 -50.74 22.24 3.65
N VAL A 65 -51.37 21.41 2.83
CA VAL A 65 -51.14 21.24 1.40
C VAL A 65 -51.49 22.55 0.69
N VAL A 66 -50.49 23.26 0.15
CA VAL A 66 -50.76 24.43 -0.73
C VAL A 66 -49.83 24.42 -1.93
N ALA A 67 -50.51 24.30 -3.08
CA ALA A 67 -50.26 24.87 -4.41
C ALA A 67 -48.84 24.76 -5.02
N SER A 68 -48.82 24.02 -6.12
CA SER A 68 -47.93 24.14 -7.28
C SER A 68 -47.55 25.59 -7.59
N ASN A 69 -46.35 26.00 -7.18
CA ASN A 69 -45.75 27.26 -7.58
C ASN A 69 -45.07 27.11 -8.93
N GLN A 70 -45.54 27.91 -9.88
CA GLN A 70 -44.88 28.18 -11.14
C GLN A 70 -43.49 28.75 -10.87
N GLN A 71 -42.49 28.04 -11.38
CA GLN A 71 -41.08 28.35 -11.23
C GLN A 71 -40.76 29.52 -12.17
N THR A 72 -40.87 30.75 -11.67
CA THR A 72 -40.39 31.94 -12.37
C THR A 72 -38.86 31.91 -12.38
N ASP A 73 -38.28 31.82 -13.58
CA ASP A 73 -36.85 31.89 -13.86
C ASP A 73 -36.24 33.22 -13.38
N LYS A 74 -35.92 33.31 -12.08
CA LYS A 74 -35.06 34.38 -11.58
C LYS A 74 -33.61 34.00 -11.87
N PRO A 75 -32.80 34.91 -12.43
CA PRO A 75 -31.38 34.66 -12.68
C PRO A 75 -30.70 34.28 -11.36
N PHE A 76 -30.10 33.09 -11.32
CA PHE A 76 -29.39 32.55 -10.17
C PHE A 76 -28.25 33.52 -9.80
N GLU A 77 -28.42 34.30 -8.73
CA GLU A 77 -27.31 35.03 -8.11
C GLU A 77 -26.29 34.00 -7.60
N ARG A 78 -25.14 33.92 -8.27
CA ARG A 78 -24.06 32.95 -7.97
C ARG A 78 -23.24 33.36 -6.74
N THR A 79 -23.89 33.76 -5.65
CA THR A 79 -23.25 34.06 -4.36
C THR A 79 -23.17 32.83 -3.45
N GLY A 80 -23.67 31.67 -3.88
CA GLY A 80 -23.64 30.43 -3.12
C GLY A 80 -22.25 29.77 -3.10
N ILE A 81 -21.72 29.55 -1.89
CA ILE A 81 -20.58 28.65 -1.67
C ILE A 81 -20.97 27.25 -2.15
N PHE A 82 -20.21 26.70 -3.09
CA PHE A 82 -20.44 25.35 -3.59
C PHE A 82 -20.18 24.32 -2.50
N LYS A 83 -21.22 23.62 -2.07
CA LYS A 83 -21.11 22.55 -1.07
C LYS A 83 -20.94 21.22 -1.80
N PHE A 84 -19.69 20.76 -1.88
CA PHE A 84 -19.34 19.51 -2.57
C PHE A 84 -20.16 18.29 -2.12
N LEU A 85 -20.55 18.22 -0.83
CA LEU A 85 -21.35 17.12 -0.29
C LEU A 85 -22.85 17.19 -0.67
N GLU A 86 -23.35 18.31 -1.19
CA GLU A 86 -24.71 18.43 -1.71
C GLU A 86 -24.85 17.85 -3.14
N LEU A 87 -23.72 17.53 -3.80
CA LEU A 87 -23.74 16.78 -5.06
C LEU A 87 -24.33 15.39 -4.86
N SER A 88 -25.00 14.86 -5.89
CA SER A 88 -25.38 13.46 -5.92
C SER A 88 -24.15 12.55 -5.82
N GLY A 89 -24.33 11.34 -5.28
CA GLY A 89 -23.23 10.38 -5.16
C GLY A 89 -22.57 10.06 -6.50
N GLU A 90 -23.35 10.03 -7.58
CA GLU A 90 -22.87 9.81 -8.94
C GLU A 90 -21.91 10.91 -9.41
N LEU A 91 -22.28 12.19 -9.22
CA LEU A 91 -21.40 13.30 -9.58
C LEU A 91 -20.12 13.31 -8.76
N ARG A 92 -20.19 12.98 -7.46
CA ARG A 92 -18.98 12.82 -6.63
C ARG A 92 -18.09 11.71 -7.15
N ASN A 93 -18.66 10.56 -7.50
CA ASN A 93 -17.93 9.42 -8.05
C ASN A 93 -17.22 9.78 -9.37
N HIS A 94 -17.86 10.52 -10.28
CA HIS A 94 -17.20 10.98 -11.49
C HIS A 94 -16.02 11.93 -11.22
N ILE A 95 -16.16 12.84 -10.25
CA ILE A 95 -15.04 13.71 -9.83
C ILE A 95 -13.91 12.87 -9.25
N TYR A 96 -14.24 11.84 -8.46
CA TYR A 96 -13.27 10.91 -7.89
C TYR A 96 -12.55 10.09 -8.96
N GLU A 97 -13.25 9.58 -9.96
CA GLU A 97 -12.69 8.84 -11.09
C GLU A 97 -11.70 9.72 -11.85
N TYR A 98 -12.10 10.95 -12.19
CA TYR A 98 -11.24 11.90 -12.89
C TYR A 98 -9.97 12.23 -12.07
N ALA A 99 -10.13 12.52 -10.78
CA ALA A 99 -9.01 12.80 -9.89
C ALA A 99 -8.07 11.58 -9.73
N ALA A 100 -8.62 10.38 -9.59
CA ALA A 100 -7.85 9.14 -9.46
C ALA A 100 -7.12 8.78 -10.76
N GLU A 101 -7.75 8.98 -11.92
CA GLU A 101 -7.11 8.81 -13.22
C GLU A 101 -5.95 9.79 -13.40
N TRP A 102 -6.12 11.05 -13.02
CA TRP A 102 -5.03 12.01 -13.04
C TRP A 102 -3.90 11.60 -12.10
N THR A 103 -4.21 11.16 -10.88
CA THR A 103 -3.21 10.58 -9.97
C THR A 103 -2.51 9.38 -10.62
N TYR A 104 -3.21 8.50 -11.31
CA TYR A 104 -2.62 7.35 -12.02
C TYR A 104 -1.56 7.77 -13.05
N ARG A 105 -1.80 8.87 -13.77
CA ARG A 105 -0.91 9.40 -14.82
C ARG A 105 0.24 10.23 -14.24
N CYS A 106 -0.07 11.10 -13.28
CA CYS A 106 0.81 12.14 -12.78
C CYS A 106 1.40 11.85 -11.40
N PHE A 107 1.17 10.66 -10.81
CA PHE A 107 1.79 10.33 -9.52
C PHE A 107 3.30 10.51 -9.66
N PRO A 108 3.90 11.39 -8.85
CA PRO A 108 5.29 11.72 -9.01
C PRO A 108 6.08 10.43 -8.95
N VAL A 109 6.92 10.20 -9.96
CA VAL A 109 7.98 9.21 -9.83
C VAL A 109 8.78 9.71 -8.63
N ILE A 110 8.70 8.99 -7.51
CA ILE A 110 9.54 9.27 -6.35
C ILE A 110 10.95 8.90 -6.80
N CYS A 111 11.59 9.82 -7.50
CA CYS A 111 12.99 9.75 -7.80
C CYS A 111 13.70 9.89 -6.46
N GLN A 112 14.64 9.00 -6.19
CA GLN A 112 15.53 9.18 -5.06
C GLN A 112 16.14 10.57 -5.20
N ALA A 113 15.76 11.49 -4.31
CA ALA A 113 16.46 12.74 -4.19
C ALA A 113 17.92 12.34 -3.98
N GLN A 114 18.77 12.61 -4.97
CA GLN A 114 20.18 12.30 -4.84
C GLN A 114 20.62 13.01 -3.58
N LYS A 115 21.04 12.23 -2.56
CA LYS A 115 21.55 12.83 -1.33
C LYS A 115 22.60 13.82 -1.80
N PRO A 116 22.48 15.12 -1.47
CA PRO A 116 23.42 16.10 -1.96
C PRO A 116 24.79 15.60 -1.58
N THR A 117 25.58 15.19 -2.57
CA THR A 117 26.93 14.73 -2.33
C THR A 117 27.63 15.91 -1.70
N ARG A 118 28.03 15.79 -0.43
CA ARG A 118 28.77 16.81 0.33
C ARG A 118 30.15 17.04 -0.28
N ARG A 119 30.24 17.31 -1.58
CA ARG A 119 31.40 17.97 -2.14
C ARG A 119 31.38 19.37 -1.55
N ARG A 120 32.27 19.58 -0.58
CA ARG A 120 32.66 20.88 -0.01
C ARG A 120 33.13 21.77 -1.17
N SER A 121 32.21 22.32 -1.95
CA SER A 121 32.51 23.53 -2.70
C SER A 121 32.49 24.64 -1.66
N ARG A 122 33.68 25.12 -1.31
CA ARG A 122 33.90 26.06 -0.20
C ARG A 122 33.65 27.51 -0.62
N THR A 123 33.01 27.73 -1.78
CA THR A 123 33.14 29.00 -2.50
C THR A 123 31.87 29.53 -3.16
N SER A 124 30.68 28.96 -2.92
CA SER A 124 29.42 29.56 -3.40
C SER A 124 28.52 29.90 -2.23
N THR A 125 28.41 31.20 -1.92
CA THR A 125 27.51 31.78 -0.91
C THR A 125 26.03 31.75 -1.34
N GLU A 126 25.74 31.29 -2.55
CA GLU A 126 24.37 31.08 -3.02
C GLU A 126 23.85 29.73 -2.50
N GLU A 127 22.92 29.80 -1.54
CA GLU A 127 22.19 28.63 -1.07
C GLU A 127 21.42 28.06 -2.27
N PRO A 128 21.70 26.82 -2.70
CA PRO A 128 21.02 26.26 -3.86
C PRO A 128 19.52 26.21 -3.56
N GLU A 129 18.73 26.94 -4.36
CA GLU A 129 17.28 26.96 -4.23
C GLU A 129 16.76 25.53 -4.18
N LYS A 130 16.21 25.15 -3.03
CA LYS A 130 15.66 23.82 -2.83
C LYS A 130 14.53 23.65 -3.85
N PRO A 131 14.60 22.67 -4.76
CA PRO A 131 13.55 22.50 -5.76
C PRO A 131 12.22 22.30 -5.04
N GLU A 132 11.23 23.13 -5.40
CA GLU A 132 9.90 23.07 -4.81
C GLU A 132 9.34 21.66 -4.98
N SER A 133 9.00 21.02 -3.86
CA SER A 133 8.42 19.69 -3.91
C SER A 133 7.02 19.78 -4.50
N LYS A 134 6.84 19.29 -5.72
CA LYS A 134 5.51 19.22 -6.35
C LYS A 134 4.55 18.46 -5.41
N PRO A 135 3.40 19.05 -5.06
CA PRO A 135 2.45 18.39 -4.18
C PRO A 135 1.89 17.12 -4.82
N ILE A 136 1.53 16.14 -4.00
CA ILE A 136 0.88 14.91 -4.51
C ILE A 136 -0.53 15.30 -5.00
N PRO A 137 -0.89 15.01 -6.27
CA PRO A 137 -2.17 15.41 -6.83
C PRO A 137 -3.35 14.88 -6.00
N TYR A 138 -4.27 15.78 -5.67
CA TYR A 138 -5.51 15.50 -4.96
C TYR A 138 -5.35 14.85 -3.56
N ALA A 139 -4.15 14.88 -2.98
CA ALA A 139 -3.93 14.37 -1.62
C ALA A 139 -4.85 15.06 -0.58
N GLY A 140 -5.18 16.34 -0.79
CA GLY A 140 -6.11 17.08 0.07
C GLY A 140 -7.49 16.43 0.19
N LEU A 141 -8.04 15.84 -0.90
CA LEU A 141 -9.34 15.16 -0.86
C LEU A 141 -9.34 13.97 0.10
N THR A 142 -8.20 13.32 0.30
CA THR A 142 -8.07 12.23 1.29
C THR A 142 -8.03 12.71 2.74
N GLN A 143 -7.89 14.03 2.96
CA GLN A 143 -7.74 14.64 4.27
C GLN A 143 -8.98 15.41 4.74
N VAL A 144 -9.90 15.83 3.86
CA VAL A 144 -11.03 16.73 4.17
C VAL A 144 -11.97 16.21 5.26
N CYS A 145 -12.89 15.29 4.94
CA CYS A 145 -13.88 14.76 5.87
C CYS A 145 -13.95 13.23 5.79
N SER A 146 -14.59 12.59 6.77
CA SER A 146 -14.68 11.12 6.85
C SER A 146 -15.36 10.51 5.63
N GLN A 147 -16.45 11.12 5.15
CA GLN A 147 -17.23 10.62 4.01
C GLN A 147 -16.40 10.60 2.72
N ILE A 148 -15.82 11.75 2.33
CA ILE A 148 -14.97 11.83 1.13
C ILE A 148 -13.78 10.88 1.28
N ARG A 149 -13.20 10.76 2.49
CA ARG A 149 -12.09 9.85 2.73
C ARG A 149 -12.48 8.39 2.53
N SER A 150 -13.65 7.95 3.00
CA SER A 150 -14.10 6.57 2.80
C SER A 150 -14.44 6.26 1.34
N GLU A 151 -14.96 7.24 0.60
CA GLU A 151 -15.32 7.10 -0.82
C GLU A 151 -14.06 7.17 -1.73
N PHE A 152 -13.25 8.21 -1.59
CA PHE A 152 -12.16 8.54 -2.53
C PHE A 152 -10.82 7.86 -2.22
N ARG A 153 -10.43 7.73 -0.94
CA ARG A 153 -9.07 7.30 -0.59
C ARG A 153 -8.69 5.92 -1.14
N PRO A 154 -9.55 4.87 -1.10
CA PRO A 154 -9.20 3.57 -1.66
C PRO A 154 -8.93 3.64 -3.17
N LEU A 155 -9.77 4.39 -3.90
CA LEU A 155 -9.62 4.62 -5.34
C LEU A 155 -8.31 5.35 -5.64
N TRP A 156 -8.05 6.44 -4.91
CA TRP A 156 -6.83 7.24 -5.05
C TRP A 156 -5.55 6.44 -4.78
N LEU A 157 -5.50 5.68 -3.67
CA LEU A 157 -4.35 4.83 -3.34
C LEU A 157 -4.07 3.77 -4.41
N SER A 158 -5.12 3.27 -5.08
CA SER A 158 -4.97 2.29 -6.17
C SER A 158 -4.27 2.84 -7.41
N GLY A 159 -4.33 4.16 -7.62
CA GLY A 159 -3.63 4.86 -8.69
C GLY A 159 -2.13 5.00 -8.43
N HIS A 160 -1.67 4.91 -7.18
CA HIS A 160 -0.28 5.19 -6.81
C HIS A 160 0.68 4.18 -7.43
N LYS A 161 1.79 4.69 -7.98
CA LYS A 161 2.94 3.89 -8.45
C LYS A 161 4.08 4.06 -7.46
N ILE A 162 4.36 3.03 -6.67
CA ILE A 162 5.26 3.14 -5.53
C ILE A 162 6.56 2.40 -5.83
N PRO A 163 7.72 3.07 -5.91
CA PRO A 163 8.98 2.36 -6.09
C PRO A 163 9.36 1.58 -4.84
N VAL A 164 10.06 0.46 -5.01
CA VAL A 164 10.38 -0.51 -3.95
C VAL A 164 11.09 0.16 -2.77
N HIS A 165 12.08 1.01 -3.06
CA HIS A 165 12.85 1.72 -2.03
C HIS A 165 12.00 2.69 -1.18
N ALA A 166 10.85 3.16 -1.69
CA ALA A 166 9.96 4.09 -0.97
C ALA A 166 8.85 3.37 -0.19
N LEU A 167 8.69 2.05 -0.35
CA LEU A 167 7.59 1.28 0.24
C LEU A 167 7.50 1.43 1.76
N GLU A 168 8.63 1.42 2.46
CA GLU A 168 8.62 1.55 3.92
C GLU A 168 7.99 2.87 4.36
N ARG A 169 8.47 3.98 3.79
CA ARG A 169 7.96 5.31 4.12
C ARG A 169 6.50 5.44 3.69
N TYR A 170 6.17 4.90 2.52
CA TYR A 170 4.81 4.87 2.00
C TYR A 170 3.86 4.15 2.97
N PHE A 171 4.22 2.94 3.43
CA PHE A 171 3.40 2.18 4.37
C PHE A 171 3.25 2.90 5.70
N LYS A 172 4.31 3.54 6.20
CA LYS A 172 4.24 4.35 7.42
C LYS A 172 3.22 5.50 7.31
N ILE A 173 3.16 6.17 6.16
CA ILE A 173 2.31 7.34 5.95
C ILE A 173 0.87 6.93 5.60
N PHE A 174 0.71 6.04 4.62
CA PHE A 174 -0.60 5.76 4.02
C PHE A 174 -1.27 4.51 4.58
N LEU A 175 -0.51 3.58 5.17
CA LEU A 175 -1.02 2.34 5.75
C LEU A 175 -0.47 2.14 7.18
N PRO A 176 -0.60 3.13 8.08
CA PRO A 176 -0.07 3.00 9.44
C PRO A 176 -0.76 1.85 10.18
N PRO A 177 -0.07 1.20 11.14
CA PRO A 177 -0.73 0.21 11.98
C PRO A 177 -1.84 0.89 12.80
N PRO A 178 -3.01 0.24 12.95
CA PRO A 178 -4.08 0.81 13.76
C PRO A 178 -3.57 0.99 15.20
N PRO A 179 -3.79 2.16 15.82
CA PRO A 179 -3.48 2.34 17.23
C PRO A 179 -4.34 1.39 18.06
N ALA A 180 -3.78 0.82 19.13
CA ALA A 180 -4.46 -0.20 19.93
C ALA A 180 -5.81 0.27 20.51
N ARG A 181 -5.95 1.58 20.79
CA ARG A 181 -7.15 2.18 21.39
C ARG A 181 -8.26 2.50 20.39
N ASP A 182 -7.94 2.76 19.11
CA ASP A 182 -8.93 3.22 18.11
C ASP A 182 -9.09 2.24 16.95
N ARG A 183 -8.92 0.94 17.21
CA ARG A 183 -8.96 -0.08 16.17
C ARG A 183 -10.30 -0.11 15.43
N GLU A 184 -11.42 -0.05 16.13
CA GLU A 184 -12.76 -0.03 15.52
C GLU A 184 -12.98 1.20 14.63
N ARG A 185 -12.55 2.37 15.11
CA ARG A 185 -12.60 3.61 14.33
C ARG A 185 -11.75 3.45 13.09
N PHE A 186 -10.54 2.90 13.21
CA PHE A 186 -9.64 2.65 12.09
C PHE A 186 -10.27 1.71 11.05
N ASP A 187 -10.84 0.59 11.50
CA ASP A 187 -11.47 -0.41 10.64
C ASP A 187 -12.70 0.15 9.87
N SER A 188 -13.37 1.19 10.39
CA SER A 188 -14.53 1.81 9.73
C SER A 188 -14.21 2.56 8.43
N TYR A 189 -13.02 3.18 8.34
CA TYR A 189 -12.59 3.94 7.15
C TYR A 189 -11.42 3.28 6.42
N TYR A 190 -10.90 2.18 6.95
CA TYR A 190 -9.85 1.42 6.31
C TYR A 190 -10.48 0.36 5.42
N ASN A 191 -10.43 0.55 4.10
CA ASN A 191 -10.90 -0.47 3.18
C ASN A 191 -9.95 -1.68 3.27
N PRO A 192 -10.41 -2.85 3.71
CA PRO A 192 -9.54 -4.02 3.81
C PRO A 192 -9.07 -4.48 2.42
N ALA A 193 -9.86 -4.21 1.38
CA ALA A 193 -9.54 -4.59 0.00
C ALA A 193 -9.01 -3.37 -0.77
N GLY A 194 -7.82 -3.50 -1.32
CA GLY A 194 -7.21 -2.46 -2.13
C GLY A 194 -6.18 -3.03 -3.07
N LYS A 195 -5.82 -2.28 -4.10
CA LYS A 195 -4.76 -2.64 -5.04
C LYS A 195 -3.60 -1.67 -4.84
N LEU A 196 -2.38 -2.17 -4.70
CA LEU A 196 -1.18 -1.35 -4.61
C LEU A 196 -0.24 -1.70 -5.73
N ARG A 197 0.20 -0.71 -6.50
CA ARG A 197 1.09 -0.92 -7.63
C ARG A 197 2.51 -0.62 -7.20
N ILE A 198 3.34 -1.65 -7.24
CA ILE A 198 4.73 -1.57 -6.83
C ILE A 198 5.58 -1.56 -8.09
N TRP A 199 6.36 -0.52 -8.22
CA TRP A 199 7.29 -0.38 -9.32
C TRP A 199 8.64 -0.96 -8.92
N VAL A 200 9.02 -2.07 -9.53
CA VAL A 200 10.28 -2.75 -9.26
C VAL A 200 11.32 -2.35 -10.28
N ARG A 201 12.48 -1.90 -9.81
CA ARG A 201 13.67 -1.67 -10.63
C ARG A 201 14.80 -2.53 -10.10
N LYS A 202 15.62 -3.09 -11.01
CA LYS A 202 16.69 -4.03 -10.65
C LYS A 202 17.71 -3.42 -9.66
N ASN A 203 18.05 -2.15 -9.85
CA ASN A 203 18.97 -1.42 -8.96
C ASN A 203 18.38 -1.11 -7.58
N GLU A 204 17.05 -0.97 -7.47
CA GLU A 204 16.38 -0.72 -6.19
C GLU A 204 16.29 -1.95 -5.30
N LEU A 205 16.46 -3.14 -5.88
CA LEU A 205 16.48 -4.40 -5.15
C LEU A 205 17.83 -4.73 -4.55
N LEU A 206 18.88 -3.94 -4.80
CA LEU A 206 20.19 -4.20 -4.22
C LEU A 206 20.14 -3.99 -2.70
N ASP A 207 20.28 -5.08 -1.95
CA ASP A 207 20.25 -5.09 -0.47
C ASP A 207 18.92 -4.56 0.11
N TYR A 208 17.82 -4.72 -0.64
CA TYR A 208 16.51 -4.29 -0.18
C TYR A 208 15.97 -5.25 0.90
N ASP A 209 15.66 -4.73 2.08
CA ASP A 209 15.00 -5.50 3.14
C ASP A 209 13.48 -5.61 2.92
N ALA A 210 13.06 -6.77 2.42
CA ALA A 210 11.67 -7.09 2.16
C ALA A 210 10.87 -7.49 3.42
N LEU A 211 11.49 -7.60 4.61
CA LEU A 211 10.79 -8.06 5.81
C LEU A 211 9.61 -7.16 6.19
N LYS A 212 9.78 -5.84 6.08
CA LYS A 212 8.71 -4.87 6.36
C LYS A 212 7.54 -5.07 5.40
N PHE A 213 7.84 -5.40 4.16
CA PHE A 213 6.82 -5.64 3.16
C PHE A 213 6.06 -6.96 3.42
N VAL A 214 6.75 -8.05 3.74
CA VAL A 214 6.11 -9.31 4.17
C VAL A 214 5.19 -9.07 5.37
N LYS A 215 5.60 -8.27 6.35
CA LYS A 215 4.77 -7.91 7.52
C LYS A 215 3.52 -7.13 7.11
N VAL A 216 3.63 -6.19 6.17
CA VAL A 216 2.49 -5.42 5.67
C VAL A 216 1.50 -6.31 4.92
N GLN A 217 1.97 -7.20 4.04
CA GLN A 217 1.12 -8.15 3.30
C GLN A 217 0.31 -9.03 4.27
N ARG A 218 0.96 -9.52 5.33
CA ARG A 218 0.27 -10.32 6.35
C ARG A 218 -0.74 -9.55 7.18
N ARG A 219 -0.47 -8.28 7.45
CA ARG A 219 -1.41 -7.40 8.17
C ARG A 219 -2.61 -7.05 7.28
N LEU A 220 -2.42 -7.01 5.97
CA LEU A 220 -3.39 -6.59 4.96
C LEU A 220 -3.68 -7.73 3.96
N PRO A 221 -4.23 -8.87 4.40
CA PRO A 221 -4.36 -10.06 3.56
C PRO A 221 -5.29 -9.88 2.36
N ASN A 222 -6.16 -8.87 2.40
CA ASN A 222 -7.11 -8.55 1.34
C ASN A 222 -6.57 -7.50 0.35
N TYR A 223 -5.35 -6.99 0.57
CA TYR A 223 -4.69 -6.12 -0.39
C TYR A 223 -4.03 -6.94 -1.49
N THR A 224 -4.24 -6.50 -2.73
CA THR A 224 -3.60 -7.06 -3.91
C THR A 224 -2.39 -6.21 -4.28
N PHE A 225 -1.20 -6.78 -4.18
CA PHE A 225 0.04 -6.15 -4.62
C PHE A 225 0.29 -6.49 -6.08
N VAL A 226 0.38 -5.48 -6.94
CA VAL A 226 0.65 -5.64 -8.37
C VAL A 226 2.01 -5.08 -8.69
N PHE A 227 2.94 -5.97 -9.01
CA PHE A 227 4.28 -5.60 -9.40
C PHE A 227 4.32 -5.19 -10.88
N GLN A 228 4.96 -4.07 -11.15
CA GLN A 228 5.18 -3.53 -12.49
C GLN A 228 6.68 -3.25 -12.66
N SER A 229 7.19 -3.45 -13.87
CA SER A 229 8.57 -3.10 -14.24
C SER A 229 8.60 -2.31 -15.55
N VAL A 230 9.63 -1.46 -15.73
CA VAL A 230 9.85 -0.66 -16.96
C VAL A 230 10.59 -1.44 -18.03
N SER A 231 11.51 -2.29 -17.60
CA SER A 231 12.49 -2.95 -18.45
C SER A 231 12.24 -4.45 -18.47
N HIS A 232 13.00 -5.20 -19.29
CA HIS A 232 13.05 -6.67 -19.40
C HIS A 232 13.42 -7.38 -18.08
N THR A 233 12.67 -7.08 -17.02
CA THR A 233 12.79 -7.68 -15.71
C THR A 233 12.24 -9.08 -15.83
N SER A 234 13.06 -10.05 -15.45
CA SER A 234 12.69 -11.46 -15.52
C SER A 234 11.35 -11.70 -14.84
N HIS A 235 10.43 -12.39 -15.54
CA HIS A 235 9.18 -12.85 -14.94
C HIS A 235 9.44 -13.67 -13.66
N LEU A 236 10.55 -14.41 -13.62
CA LEU A 236 10.98 -15.18 -12.45
C LEU A 236 11.25 -14.31 -11.22
N LEU A 237 11.70 -13.06 -11.42
CA LEU A 237 11.85 -12.10 -10.32
C LEU A 237 10.48 -11.76 -9.72
N MET A 238 9.51 -11.43 -10.56
CA MET A 238 8.17 -11.06 -10.09
C MET A 238 7.47 -12.24 -9.42
N GLU A 239 7.55 -13.43 -10.04
CA GLU A 239 6.96 -14.66 -9.51
C GLU A 239 7.57 -15.06 -8.16
N GLY A 240 8.91 -15.03 -8.03
CA GLY A 240 9.55 -15.36 -6.76
C GLY A 240 9.30 -14.32 -5.67
N LEU A 241 9.25 -13.03 -6.02
CA LEU A 241 8.87 -11.97 -5.07
C LEU A 241 7.44 -12.17 -4.57
N MET A 242 6.49 -12.44 -5.47
CA MET A 242 5.11 -12.79 -5.12
C MET A 242 5.08 -14.03 -4.20
N ARG A 243 5.82 -15.09 -4.53
CA ARG A 243 5.90 -16.30 -3.68
C ARG A 243 6.44 -16.01 -2.28
N ILE A 244 7.47 -15.18 -2.14
CA ILE A 244 8.02 -14.81 -0.81
C ILE A 244 6.98 -14.06 0.02
N LEU A 245 6.23 -13.14 -0.61
CA LEU A 245 5.24 -12.29 0.06
C LEU A 245 3.96 -13.05 0.41
N ASP A 246 3.51 -13.91 -0.49
CA ASP A 246 2.30 -14.73 -0.34
C ASP A 246 2.57 -16.09 0.33
N ASN A 247 3.78 -16.29 0.88
CA ASN A 247 4.11 -17.52 1.58
C ASN A 247 3.24 -17.69 2.84
N ARG A 248 2.31 -18.65 2.79
CA ARG A 248 1.38 -19.01 3.87
C ARG A 248 1.84 -20.19 4.72
N ASN A 249 3.05 -20.70 4.50
CA ASN A 249 3.58 -21.82 5.29
C ASN A 249 3.55 -21.46 6.80
N PRO A 250 3.00 -22.32 7.67
CA PRO A 250 2.79 -22.00 9.08
C PRO A 250 4.11 -21.72 9.82
N THR A 251 5.20 -22.41 9.47
CA THR A 251 6.53 -22.19 10.03
C THR A 251 7.06 -20.80 9.66
N TRP A 252 6.98 -20.43 8.38
CA TRP A 252 7.36 -19.09 7.90
C TRP A 252 6.54 -17.99 8.60
N VAL A 253 5.22 -18.17 8.65
CA VAL A 253 4.28 -17.28 9.33
C VAL A 253 4.62 -17.15 10.82
N LYS A 254 4.96 -18.24 11.49
CA LYS A 254 5.41 -18.24 12.89
C LYS A 254 6.69 -17.43 13.04
N TRP A 255 7.71 -17.71 12.21
CA TRP A 255 9.01 -17.04 12.24
C TRP A 255 8.93 -15.52 12.10
N ILE A 256 8.14 -15.05 11.14
CA ILE A 256 7.93 -13.61 10.92
C ILE A 256 7.19 -12.96 12.11
N ARG A 257 6.25 -13.68 12.74
CA ARG A 257 5.47 -13.19 13.88
C ARG A 257 6.29 -13.17 15.17
N SER A 258 7.12 -14.18 15.40
CA SER A 258 7.97 -14.30 16.60
C SER A 258 9.32 -13.59 16.47
N HIS A 259 9.50 -12.78 15.42
CA HIS A 259 10.74 -12.06 15.15
C HIS A 259 11.99 -12.96 15.13
N VAL A 260 11.83 -14.18 14.59
CA VAL A 260 12.94 -15.11 14.34
C VAL A 260 13.79 -14.60 13.19
N VAL A 261 13.13 -14.18 12.11
CA VAL A 261 13.77 -13.51 10.97
C VAL A 261 13.92 -12.02 11.29
N SER A 262 15.14 -11.51 11.28
CA SER A 262 15.45 -10.10 11.50
C SER A 262 15.47 -9.29 10.20
N GLN A 263 15.88 -9.88 9.08
CA GLN A 263 15.93 -9.23 7.75
C GLN A 263 15.67 -10.24 6.62
N ILE A 264 15.14 -9.75 5.50
CA ILE A 264 15.01 -10.53 4.25
C ILE A 264 15.61 -9.68 3.13
N ARG A 265 16.89 -9.88 2.85
CA ARG A 265 17.62 -9.09 1.85
C ARG A 265 17.42 -9.69 0.47
N LEU A 266 16.90 -8.88 -0.44
CA LEU A 266 16.88 -9.21 -1.85
C LEU A 266 18.15 -8.66 -2.49
N SER A 267 18.67 -9.35 -3.49
CA SER A 267 19.75 -8.82 -4.31
C SER A 267 19.70 -9.45 -5.71
N PRO A 268 19.98 -8.67 -6.77
CA PRO A 268 20.21 -9.26 -8.09
C PRO A 268 21.56 -9.99 -8.10
N ASP A 269 21.63 -11.15 -8.76
CA ASP A 269 22.92 -11.77 -9.06
C ASP A 269 23.59 -11.01 -10.22
N TYR A 270 24.80 -10.51 -9.98
CA TYR A 270 25.58 -9.80 -10.99
C TYR A 270 26.17 -10.74 -12.04
N ARG A 271 26.43 -12.00 -11.67
CA ARG A 271 26.99 -13.01 -12.58
C ARG A 271 25.94 -13.57 -13.52
N SER A 272 24.70 -13.66 -13.05
CA SER A 272 23.58 -14.23 -13.79
C SER A 272 22.39 -13.28 -13.77
N PRO A 273 22.11 -12.52 -14.85
CA PRO A 273 21.10 -11.46 -14.83
C PRO A 273 19.67 -11.96 -14.58
N ASN A 274 19.43 -13.25 -14.79
CA ASN A 274 18.16 -13.96 -14.58
C ASN A 274 18.08 -14.69 -13.24
N VAL A 275 19.16 -14.67 -12.45
CA VAL A 275 19.20 -15.23 -11.11
C VAL A 275 19.15 -14.08 -10.11
N HIS A 276 18.37 -14.28 -9.08
CA HIS A 276 18.25 -13.37 -7.96
C HIS A 276 18.63 -14.11 -6.69
N SER A 277 18.99 -13.39 -5.64
CA SER A 277 19.25 -13.98 -4.33
C SER A 277 18.30 -13.41 -3.29
N VAL A 278 17.85 -14.30 -2.41
CA VAL A 278 17.14 -13.95 -1.18
C VAL A 278 17.97 -14.44 -0.01
N HIS A 279 18.49 -13.50 0.77
CA HIS A 279 19.28 -13.78 1.95
C HIS A 279 18.46 -13.53 3.20
N ILE A 280 18.16 -14.59 3.94
CA ILE A 280 17.30 -14.57 5.11
C ILE A 280 18.17 -14.50 6.36
N VAL A 281 18.07 -13.40 7.11
CA VAL A 281 18.84 -13.22 8.33
C VAL A 281 18.01 -13.66 9.53
N VAL A 282 18.52 -14.61 10.30
CA VAL A 282 17.87 -15.23 11.47
C VAL A 282 18.60 -14.81 12.74
N LYS A 283 17.88 -14.49 13.82
CA LYS A 283 18.50 -14.18 15.12
C LYS A 283 19.29 -15.36 15.67
N GLU A 284 20.45 -15.09 16.26
CA GLU A 284 21.39 -16.12 16.74
C GLU A 284 20.74 -17.20 17.62
N ARG A 285 19.89 -16.82 18.58
CA ARG A 285 19.23 -17.75 19.50
C ARG A 285 18.31 -18.78 18.81
N TYR A 286 17.93 -18.53 17.57
CA TYR A 286 17.10 -19.43 16.75
C TYR A 286 17.89 -20.05 15.58
N ALA A 287 19.14 -19.64 15.38
CA ALA A 287 19.97 -20.12 14.29
C ALA A 287 20.49 -21.53 14.62
N THR A 288 20.35 -22.44 13.66
CA THR A 288 20.95 -23.78 13.72
C THR A 288 22.46 -23.71 13.50
N SER A 289 23.18 -24.77 13.88
CA SER A 289 24.65 -24.83 13.73
C SER A 289 25.12 -24.56 12.30
N TRP A 290 24.43 -25.10 11.30
CA TRP A 290 24.78 -24.89 9.88
C TRP A 290 24.60 -23.44 9.41
N MET A 291 23.66 -22.68 9.99
CA MET A 291 23.48 -21.26 9.68
C MET A 291 24.61 -20.40 10.24
N LYS A 292 25.24 -20.83 11.35
CA LYS A 292 26.30 -20.11 12.04
C LYS A 292 27.66 -20.19 11.35
N VAL A 293 27.78 -20.97 10.27
CA VAL A 293 28.99 -21.05 9.44
C VAL A 293 29.07 -19.80 8.55
N ALA A 294 29.28 -18.65 9.20
CA ALA A 294 28.91 -17.29 8.77
C ALA A 294 29.69 -16.72 7.57
N MET A 295 30.49 -17.51 6.86
CA MET A 295 31.36 -17.01 5.78
C MET A 295 31.22 -17.71 4.43
N GLN A 296 30.45 -18.79 4.34
CA GLN A 296 30.26 -19.47 3.06
C GLN A 296 28.92 -19.05 2.47
N MET A 297 28.97 -18.25 1.39
CA MET A 297 27.79 -17.89 0.60
C MET A 297 27.04 -19.12 0.04
N ASP A 298 27.72 -20.27 0.03
CA ASP A 298 27.23 -21.56 -0.46
C ASP A 298 27.21 -22.62 0.66
N ALA A 299 26.90 -22.23 1.90
CA ALA A 299 26.65 -23.22 2.95
C ALA A 299 25.52 -24.17 2.51
N ASP A 300 25.78 -25.47 2.53
CA ASP A 300 24.82 -26.49 2.11
C ASP A 300 23.56 -26.42 2.98
N ILE A 301 22.47 -25.93 2.41
CA ILE A 301 21.16 -25.91 3.07
C ILE A 301 20.69 -27.37 3.17
N PRO A 302 20.36 -27.88 4.37
CA PRO A 302 19.90 -29.25 4.53
C PRO A 302 18.73 -29.57 3.59
N SER A 303 18.74 -30.77 3.00
CA SER A 303 17.70 -31.20 2.08
C SER A 303 16.31 -31.12 2.73
N GLY A 304 15.32 -30.63 1.97
CA GLY A 304 13.95 -30.43 2.47
C GLY A 304 13.74 -29.22 3.39
N TYR A 305 14.81 -28.54 3.83
CA TYR A 305 14.68 -27.38 4.72
C TYR A 305 13.89 -26.23 4.09
N LEU A 306 14.14 -25.91 2.83
CA LEU A 306 13.40 -24.88 2.11
C LEU A 306 11.90 -25.21 1.99
N ALA A 307 11.56 -26.49 1.78
CA ALA A 307 10.16 -26.92 1.72
C ALA A 307 9.47 -26.76 3.08
N SER A 308 10.18 -27.03 4.19
CA SER A 308 9.65 -26.88 5.55
C SER A 308 9.18 -25.44 5.87
N ILE A 309 9.79 -24.44 5.21
CA ILE A 309 9.42 -23.02 5.30
C ILE A 309 8.68 -22.50 4.06
N GLY A 310 8.37 -23.35 3.08
CA GLY A 310 7.61 -22.99 1.87
C GLY A 310 8.37 -22.13 0.85
N LEU A 311 9.69 -22.29 0.74
CA LEU A 311 10.57 -21.55 -0.19
C LEU A 311 11.23 -22.44 -1.25
N ASP A 312 10.89 -23.73 -1.33
CA ASP A 312 11.41 -24.71 -2.28
C ASP A 312 11.01 -24.43 -3.75
N GLY A 313 9.92 -23.69 -3.98
CA GLY A 313 9.42 -23.35 -5.31
C GLY A 313 10.04 -22.10 -5.96
N LEU A 314 11.07 -21.47 -5.40
CA LEU A 314 11.58 -20.20 -5.92
C LEU A 314 12.50 -20.37 -7.16
N LYS A 315 11.90 -20.59 -8.33
CA LYS A 315 12.62 -20.69 -9.62
C LYS A 315 13.36 -19.39 -9.94
N GLY A 316 14.65 -19.50 -10.27
CA GLY A 316 15.50 -18.34 -10.56
C GLY A 316 15.97 -17.56 -9.33
N TRP A 317 15.78 -18.12 -8.13
CA TRP A 317 16.26 -17.52 -6.89
C TRP A 317 17.23 -18.45 -6.16
N ARG A 318 18.35 -17.90 -5.71
CA ARG A 318 19.26 -18.52 -4.76
C ARG A 318 18.83 -18.10 -3.35
N VAL A 319 18.43 -19.06 -2.53
CA VAL A 319 18.13 -18.80 -1.12
C VAL A 319 19.41 -19.01 -0.32
N SER A 320 19.75 -18.08 0.56
CA SER A 320 20.84 -18.24 1.53
C SER A 320 20.41 -17.73 2.90
N PHE A 321 21.16 -18.10 3.94
CA PHE A 321 20.87 -17.74 5.32
C PHE A 321 22.05 -17.02 5.95
N GLY A 322 21.74 -16.10 6.86
CA GLY A 322 22.73 -15.40 7.68
C GLY A 322 22.24 -15.34 9.13
N VAL A 323 23.16 -15.02 10.04
CA VAL A 323 22.87 -14.90 11.46
C VAL A 323 23.03 -13.45 11.91
N ASP A 324 22.02 -12.98 12.64
CA ASP A 324 22.04 -11.70 13.34
C ASP A 324 22.54 -11.91 14.77
N TYR A 325 23.75 -11.43 15.02
CA TYR A 325 24.47 -11.49 16.29
C TYR A 325 24.24 -10.24 17.17
N THR A 326 23.32 -9.34 16.78
CA THR A 326 23.04 -8.09 17.52
C THR A 326 22.14 -8.26 18.73
#